data_AF-A0A6L9QKC8-F1
#
_entry.id   AF-A0A6L9QKC8-F1
#
_cell.length_a   1.000
_cell.length_b   1.000
_cell.length_c   1.000
_cell.angle_alpha   90.00
_cell.angle_beta   90.00
_cell.angle_gamma   90.00
#
_symmetry.space_group_name_H-M   'P 1'
#
loop_
_entity.id
_entity.type
_entity.pdbx_description
1 polymer ?
#
loop_
_entity_poly.entity_id
_entity_poly.type
_entity_poly.pdbx_seq_one_letter_code
_entity_poly.pdbx_strand_id
1 'polypeptide(L)'
;MTLLSSRLRSDVRLEDVAAEAAVSVPTVLRAYGTRARLIELALEKVLEGMGAELRRPEPGDVAGSVTAWFDHYETFGDVVVRNLADESDPAVAPIVQIGRTRHRRHVESQLAPRLAGVPEERRAMVVDALVCACDVYTWKLLRRDMGRPRDEAEATMTMMIEALLEGA
;
A
#
# COMPACT_ATOMS: atom_id res chain seq x y z
N MET A 1 9.08 14.45 -4.17
CA MET A 1 8.47 13.13 -4.47
C MET A 1 9.62 12.15 -4.64
N THR A 2 9.64 11.01 -3.94
CA THR A 2 10.76 10.06 -4.06
C THR A 2 10.73 9.35 -5.42
N LEU A 3 11.89 9.07 -6.03
CA LEU A 3 11.96 8.39 -7.34
C LEU A 3 11.20 7.05 -7.35
N LEU A 4 11.22 6.33 -6.23
CA LEU A 4 10.48 5.06 -6.04
C LEU A 4 8.94 5.22 -6.09
N SER A 5 8.39 6.42 -5.88
CA SER A 5 6.94 6.67 -6.02
C SER A 5 6.56 7.11 -7.44
N SER A 6 7.53 7.25 -8.34
CA SER A 6 7.29 7.70 -9.72
C SER A 6 7.77 6.69 -10.77
N ARG A 7 8.76 5.85 -10.45
CA ARG A 7 9.41 4.91 -11.38
C ARG A 7 9.55 3.52 -10.78
N LEU A 8 9.55 2.49 -11.64
CA LEU A 8 9.87 1.13 -11.22
C LEU A 8 11.28 1.09 -10.62
N ARG A 9 11.50 0.14 -9.71
CA ARG A 9 12.79 0.05 -9.00
C ARG A 9 13.91 -0.27 -9.97
N SER A 10 13.64 -1.08 -10.98
CA SER A 10 14.53 -1.43 -12.08
C SER A 10 14.95 -0.21 -12.91
N ASP A 11 14.07 0.79 -13.04
CA ASP A 11 14.28 1.97 -13.87
C ASP A 11 15.02 3.12 -13.17
N VAL A 12 15.12 3.13 -11.83
CA VAL A 12 15.83 4.19 -11.10
C VAL A 12 17.33 4.10 -11.35
N ARG A 13 17.95 5.07 -12.03
CA ARG A 13 19.40 5.07 -12.27
C ARG A 13 20.14 5.96 -11.26
N LEU A 14 21.46 5.76 -11.13
CA LEU A 14 22.28 6.60 -10.23
C LEU A 14 22.33 8.05 -10.71
N GLU A 15 22.27 8.25 -12.03
CA GLU A 15 22.20 9.55 -12.67
C GLU A 15 20.93 10.31 -12.26
N ASP A 16 19.79 9.61 -12.18
CA ASP A 16 18.53 10.20 -11.75
C ASP A 16 18.61 10.66 -10.29
N VAL A 17 19.19 9.84 -9.42
CA VAL A 17 19.38 10.16 -8.00
C VAL A 17 20.32 11.35 -7.84
N ALA A 18 21.44 11.34 -8.58
CA ALA A 18 22.43 12.41 -8.54
C ALA A 18 21.82 13.74 -9.02
N ALA A 19 21.03 13.71 -10.10
CA ALA A 19 20.33 14.86 -10.62
C ALA A 19 19.30 15.42 -9.62
N GLU A 20 18.44 14.58 -9.05
CA GLU A 20 17.43 14.99 -8.05
C GLU A 20 18.08 15.57 -6.79
N ALA A 21 19.21 15.00 -6.36
CA ALA A 21 19.96 15.45 -5.19
C ALA A 21 20.93 16.61 -5.49
N ALA A 22 21.01 17.10 -6.73
CA ALA A 22 21.94 18.13 -7.19
C ALA A 22 23.42 17.83 -6.85
N VAL A 23 23.82 16.57 -6.97
CA VAL A 23 25.21 16.09 -6.75
C VAL A 23 25.72 15.26 -7.92
N SER A 24 26.96 14.79 -7.86
CA SER A 24 27.54 13.90 -8.87
C SER A 24 27.28 12.42 -8.55
N VAL A 25 27.25 11.54 -9.56
CA VAL A 25 27.18 10.08 -9.37
C VAL A 25 28.31 9.56 -8.46
N PRO A 26 29.58 10.00 -8.61
CA PRO A 26 30.63 9.65 -7.66
C PRO A 26 30.33 10.03 -6.20
N THR A 27 29.64 11.15 -5.97
CA THR A 27 29.21 11.56 -4.61
C THR A 27 28.20 10.57 -4.04
N VAL A 28 27.21 10.16 -4.84
CA VAL A 28 26.21 9.15 -4.45
C VAL A 28 26.90 7.81 -4.14
N LEU A 29 27.81 7.36 -5.01
CA LEU A 29 28.53 6.10 -4.81
C LEU A 29 29.45 6.14 -3.58
N ARG A 30 30.09 7.28 -3.26
CA ARG A 30 30.86 7.41 -2.02
C ARG A 30 30.00 7.31 -0.77
N ALA A 31 28.77 7.82 -0.82
CA ALA A 31 27.86 7.81 0.34
C ALA A 31 27.20 6.43 0.55
N TYR A 32 26.81 5.76 -0.53
CA TYR A 32 25.95 4.57 -0.45
C TYR A 32 26.58 3.28 -0.99
N GLY A 33 27.78 3.37 -1.56
CA GLY A 33 28.54 2.24 -2.11
C GLY A 33 28.01 1.82 -3.49
N THR A 34 26.86 1.13 -3.53
CA THR A 34 26.30 0.58 -4.76
C THR A 34 24.86 1.05 -4.97
N ARG A 35 24.39 1.01 -6.23
CA ARG A 35 22.98 1.24 -6.54
C ARG A 35 22.06 0.29 -5.76
N ALA A 36 22.43 -0.98 -5.64
CA ALA A 36 21.64 -1.96 -4.90
C ALA A 36 21.49 -1.56 -3.43
N ARG A 37 22.60 -1.18 -2.77
CA ARG A 37 22.57 -0.75 -1.36
C ARG A 37 21.81 0.56 -1.16
N LEU A 38 21.94 1.50 -2.09
CA LEU A 38 21.14 2.74 -2.08
C LEU A 38 19.63 2.43 -2.14
N ILE A 39 19.22 1.54 -3.04
CA ILE A 39 17.80 1.16 -3.20
C ILE A 39 17.28 0.42 -1.96
N GLU A 40 18.08 -0.48 -1.36
CA GLU A 40 17.75 -1.12 -0.08
C GLU A 40 17.48 -0.09 1.03
N LEU A 41 18.42 0.84 1.24
CA LEU A 41 18.30 1.88 2.27
C LEU A 41 17.10 2.80 2.02
N ALA A 42 16.83 3.15 0.75
CA ALA A 42 15.66 3.93 0.39
C ALA A 42 14.35 3.18 0.72
N LEU A 43 14.32 1.87 0.49
CA LEU A 43 13.17 1.03 0.78
C LEU A 43 12.97 0.81 2.27
N GLU A 44 14.06 0.58 3.03
CA GLU A 44 14.04 0.58 4.51
C GLU A 44 13.40 1.88 5.02
N LYS A 45 13.78 3.03 4.45
CA LYS A 45 13.24 4.32 4.85
C LYS A 45 11.75 4.49 4.55
N VAL A 46 11.29 4.00 3.39
CA VAL A 46 9.86 3.98 3.05
C VAL A 46 9.09 3.10 4.04
N LEU A 47 9.61 1.91 4.35
CA LEU A 47 8.98 0.97 5.27
C LEU A 47 8.90 1.49 6.71
N GLU A 48 9.92 2.22 7.18
CA GLU A 48 9.87 2.93 8.47
C GLU A 48 8.71 3.92 8.52
N GLY A 49 8.54 4.72 7.45
CA GLY A 49 7.47 5.71 7.35
C GLY A 49 6.06 5.08 7.36
N MET A 50 5.90 3.94 6.70
CA MET A 50 4.62 3.21 6.64
C MET A 50 4.07 2.83 8.02
N GLY A 51 4.92 2.64 9.04
CA GLY A 51 4.51 2.22 10.38
C GLY A 51 4.24 3.36 11.37
N ALA A 52 4.79 4.55 11.14
CA ALA A 52 4.88 5.60 12.15
C ALA A 52 3.63 6.50 12.25
N GLU A 53 2.81 6.58 11.20
CA GLU A 53 1.79 7.64 11.05
C GLU A 53 0.36 7.12 10.77
N LEU A 54 0.12 5.82 10.96
CA LEU A 54 -1.20 5.24 10.67
C LEU A 54 -2.25 5.67 11.69
N ARG A 55 -3.31 6.30 11.20
CA ARG A 55 -4.58 6.44 11.92
C ARG A 55 -5.02 5.07 12.43
N ARG A 56 -5.50 5.02 13.68
CA ARG A 56 -6.01 3.81 14.33
C ARG A 56 -7.50 3.98 14.61
N PRO A 57 -8.37 3.71 13.62
CA PRO A 57 -9.80 3.72 13.85
C PRO A 57 -10.18 2.59 14.81
N GLU A 58 -11.31 2.75 15.50
CA GLU A 58 -11.87 1.71 16.35
C GLU A 58 -12.29 0.51 15.50
N PRO A 59 -11.99 -0.74 15.92
CA PRO A 59 -12.45 -1.91 15.20
C PRO A 59 -13.98 -1.89 15.00
N GLY A 60 -14.42 -2.16 13.78
CA GLY A 60 -15.83 -2.10 13.36
C GLY A 60 -16.26 -0.77 12.74
N ASP A 61 -15.47 0.30 12.89
CA ASP A 61 -15.69 1.57 12.19
C ASP A 61 -15.22 1.47 10.74
N VAL A 62 -16.16 1.18 9.83
CA VAL A 62 -15.87 1.03 8.40
C VAL A 62 -15.40 2.35 7.79
N ALA A 63 -16.09 3.46 8.06
CA ALA A 63 -15.73 4.76 7.50
C ALA A 63 -14.33 5.19 7.99
N GLY A 64 -14.06 5.06 9.29
CA GLY A 64 -12.74 5.35 9.86
C GLY A 64 -11.63 4.45 9.30
N SER A 65 -11.93 3.17 9.06
CA SER A 65 -11.01 2.22 8.41
C SER A 65 -10.68 2.64 6.98
N VAL A 66 -11.69 3.01 6.20
CA VAL A 66 -11.51 3.50 4.83
C VAL A 66 -10.67 4.77 4.81
N THR A 67 -10.97 5.77 5.64
CA THR A 67 -10.14 6.98 5.74
C THR A 67 -8.70 6.65 6.11
N ALA A 68 -8.47 5.72 7.05
CA ALA A 68 -7.11 5.30 7.44
C ALA A 68 -6.35 4.60 6.29
N TRP A 69 -7.03 3.74 5.52
CA TRP A 69 -6.45 3.12 4.33
C TRP A 69 -6.12 4.14 3.25
N PHE A 70 -7.00 5.10 3.01
CA PHE A 70 -6.74 6.17 2.05
C PHE A 70 -5.61 7.11 2.49
N ASP A 71 -5.50 7.45 3.78
CA ASP A 71 -4.35 8.19 4.32
C ASP A 71 -3.02 7.47 4.00
N HIS A 72 -3.00 6.15 4.18
CA HIS A 72 -1.86 5.32 3.84
C HIS A 72 -1.61 5.26 2.33
N TYR A 73 -2.63 5.02 1.52
CA TYR A 73 -2.48 4.84 0.08
C TYR A 73 -2.17 6.14 -0.67
N GLU A 74 -2.71 7.29 -0.26
CA GLU A 74 -2.32 8.58 -0.86
C GLU A 74 -0.84 8.88 -0.63
N THR A 75 -0.26 8.38 0.46
CA THR A 75 1.16 8.59 0.79
C THR A 75 2.06 7.55 0.14
N PHE A 76 1.69 6.26 0.22
CA PHE A 76 2.56 5.14 -0.11
C PHE A 76 2.05 4.25 -1.25
N GLY A 77 0.77 4.37 -1.63
CA GLY A 77 0.10 3.46 -2.56
C GLY A 77 0.82 3.36 -3.90
N ASP A 78 1.31 4.47 -4.42
CA ASP A 78 2.09 4.52 -5.67
C ASP A 78 3.40 3.71 -5.59
N VAL A 79 4.07 3.70 -4.43
CA VAL A 79 5.28 2.88 -4.20
C VAL A 79 4.90 1.41 -4.04
N VAL A 80 3.79 1.12 -3.35
CA VAL A 80 3.31 -0.25 -3.15
C VAL A 80 2.94 -0.89 -4.49
N VAL A 81 2.18 -0.18 -5.34
CA VAL A 81 1.78 -0.65 -6.68
C VAL A 81 3.00 -0.97 -7.54
N ARG A 82 4.05 -0.15 -7.49
CA ARG A 82 5.28 -0.41 -8.26
C ARG A 82 6.07 -1.60 -7.74
N ASN A 83 6.17 -1.78 -6.43
CA ASN A 83 6.78 -2.99 -5.86
C ASN A 83 5.98 -4.25 -6.21
N LEU A 84 4.64 -4.17 -6.24
CA LEU A 84 3.79 -5.27 -6.70
C LEU A 84 4.01 -5.60 -8.18
N ALA A 85 4.26 -4.60 -9.03
CA ALA A 85 4.60 -4.81 -10.44
C ALA A 85 5.97 -5.49 -10.62
N ASP A 86 6.92 -5.23 -9.73
CA ASP A 86 8.28 -5.81 -9.72
C ASP A 86 8.38 -7.08 -8.83
N GLU A 87 7.27 -7.73 -8.47
CA GLU A 87 7.28 -8.77 -7.42
C GLU A 87 8.05 -10.07 -7.77
N SER A 88 8.37 -10.29 -9.05
CA SER A 88 9.22 -11.40 -9.49
C SER A 88 10.70 -11.17 -9.17
N ASP A 89 11.07 -9.96 -8.78
CA ASP A 89 12.42 -9.61 -8.37
C ASP A 89 12.72 -10.16 -6.97
N PRO A 90 13.79 -10.98 -6.79
CA PRO A 90 14.14 -11.56 -5.50
C PRO A 90 14.38 -10.53 -4.38
N ALA A 91 14.77 -9.29 -4.73
CA ALA A 91 14.96 -8.22 -3.75
C ALA A 91 13.63 -7.60 -3.28
N VAL A 92 12.54 -7.76 -4.03
CA VAL A 92 11.23 -7.15 -3.77
C VAL A 92 10.23 -8.16 -3.22
N ALA A 93 10.30 -9.42 -3.68
CA ALA A 93 9.38 -10.49 -3.30
C ALA A 93 9.15 -10.62 -1.78
N PRO A 94 10.18 -10.58 -0.90
CA PRO A 94 9.97 -10.68 0.54
C PRO A 94 9.12 -9.53 1.11
N ILE A 95 9.31 -8.33 0.60
CA ILE A 95 8.63 -7.11 1.08
C ILE A 95 7.18 -7.11 0.65
N VAL A 96 6.92 -7.50 -0.60
CA VAL A 96 5.56 -7.69 -1.12
C VAL A 96 4.81 -8.74 -0.29
N GLN A 97 5.44 -9.86 0.03
CA GLN A 97 4.82 -10.93 0.82
C GLN A 97 4.47 -10.47 2.25
N ILE A 98 5.35 -9.69 2.88
CA ILE A 98 5.07 -9.06 4.18
C ILE A 98 3.87 -8.11 4.05
N GLY A 99 3.82 -7.29 3.00
CA GLY A 99 2.71 -6.38 2.71
C GLY A 99 1.38 -7.10 2.61
N ARG A 100 1.30 -8.20 1.83
CA ARG A 100 0.08 -9.02 1.68
C ARG A 100 -0.40 -9.60 3.00
N THR A 101 0.53 -10.15 3.78
CA THR A 101 0.23 -10.74 5.09
C THR A 101 -0.31 -9.69 6.07
N ARG A 102 0.31 -8.49 6.06
CA ARG A 102 -0.13 -7.37 6.91
C ARG A 102 -1.48 -6.81 6.46
N HIS A 103 -1.71 -6.66 5.15
CA HIS A 103 -2.98 -6.18 4.60
C HIS A 103 -4.12 -7.08 5.04
N ARG A 104 -4.00 -8.40 4.80
CA ARG A 104 -5.03 -9.35 5.22
C ARG A 104 -5.31 -9.27 6.72
N ARG A 105 -4.26 -9.33 7.55
CA ARG A 105 -4.39 -9.23 9.01
C ARG A 105 -5.08 -7.94 9.42
N HIS A 106 -4.76 -6.82 8.78
CA HIS A 106 -5.33 -5.53 9.10
C HIS A 106 -6.82 -5.46 8.76
N VAL A 107 -7.23 -5.96 7.59
CA VAL A 107 -8.65 -6.10 7.22
C VAL A 107 -9.39 -6.98 8.23
N GLU A 108 -8.84 -8.16 8.55
CA GLU A 108 -9.42 -9.07 9.55
C GLU A 108 -9.57 -8.40 10.92
N SER A 109 -8.53 -7.71 11.41
CA SER A 109 -8.55 -7.08 12.73
C SER A 109 -9.49 -5.87 12.79
N GLN A 110 -9.51 -5.04 11.75
CA GLN A 110 -10.32 -3.83 11.76
C GLN A 110 -11.80 -4.13 11.57
N LEU A 111 -12.13 -5.15 10.78
CA LEU A 111 -13.52 -5.53 10.54
C LEU A 111 -13.99 -6.68 11.45
N ALA A 112 -13.17 -7.11 12.42
CA ALA A 112 -13.49 -8.23 13.30
C ALA A 112 -14.89 -8.13 13.97
N PRO A 113 -15.33 -6.98 14.51
CA PRO A 113 -16.67 -6.87 15.10
C PRO A 113 -17.80 -7.07 14.08
N ARG A 114 -17.60 -6.65 12.82
CA ARG A 114 -18.57 -6.84 11.73
C ARG A 114 -18.57 -8.29 11.24
N LEU A 115 -17.39 -8.89 11.14
CA LEU A 115 -17.21 -10.30 10.78
C LEU A 115 -17.77 -11.27 11.81
N ALA A 116 -17.95 -10.85 13.07
CA ALA A 116 -18.52 -11.69 14.12
C ALA A 116 -19.94 -12.19 13.77
N GLY A 117 -20.73 -11.37 13.07
CA GLY A 117 -22.09 -11.72 12.63
C GLY A 117 -22.15 -12.59 11.37
N VAL A 118 -21.02 -12.83 10.69
CA VAL A 118 -20.97 -13.61 9.46
C VAL A 118 -20.98 -15.12 9.78
N PRO A 119 -21.85 -15.92 9.13
CA PRO A 119 -21.85 -17.38 9.27
C PRO A 119 -20.46 -17.98 9.03
N GLU A 120 -20.09 -18.96 9.84
CA GLU A 120 -18.74 -19.53 9.82
C GLU A 120 -18.38 -20.11 8.43
N GLU A 121 -19.34 -20.76 7.78
CA GLU A 121 -19.20 -21.33 6.44
C GLU A 121 -18.97 -20.29 5.34
N ARG A 122 -19.32 -19.02 5.56
CA ARG A 122 -19.13 -17.92 4.60
C ARG A 122 -17.96 -17.01 4.96
N ARG A 123 -17.47 -17.07 6.19
CA ARG A 123 -16.48 -16.12 6.75
C ARG A 123 -15.22 -16.02 5.91
N ALA A 124 -14.65 -17.15 5.47
CA ALA A 124 -13.44 -17.16 4.66
C ALA A 124 -13.62 -16.41 3.33
N MET A 125 -14.72 -16.69 2.62
CA MET A 125 -15.07 -16.02 1.36
C MET A 125 -15.31 -14.52 1.56
N VAL A 126 -15.99 -14.12 2.64
CA VAL A 126 -16.24 -12.70 2.94
C VAL A 126 -14.95 -11.98 3.27
N VAL A 127 -14.04 -12.60 4.04
CA VAL A 127 -12.71 -12.03 4.29
C VAL A 127 -11.94 -11.86 3.00
N ASP A 128 -11.93 -12.86 2.11
CA ASP A 128 -11.24 -12.76 0.82
C ASP A 128 -11.79 -11.60 -0.03
N ALA A 129 -13.11 -11.44 -0.07
CA ALA A 129 -13.75 -10.32 -0.78
C ALA A 129 -13.39 -8.96 -0.16
N LEU A 130 -13.38 -8.85 1.17
CA LEU A 130 -12.98 -7.62 1.87
C LEU A 130 -11.50 -7.29 1.64
N VAL A 131 -10.62 -8.29 1.62
CA VAL A 131 -9.20 -8.11 1.29
C VAL A 131 -9.04 -7.49 -0.09
N CYS A 132 -9.78 -7.99 -1.10
CA CYS A 132 -9.78 -7.40 -2.44
C CYS A 132 -10.38 -5.99 -2.47
N ALA A 133 -11.54 -5.77 -1.83
CA ALA A 133 -12.22 -4.48 -1.82
C ALA A 133 -11.38 -3.39 -1.15
N CYS A 134 -10.61 -3.73 -0.11
CA CYS A 134 -9.77 -2.79 0.61
C CYS A 134 -8.36 -2.66 0.02
N ASP A 135 -8.02 -3.41 -1.04
CA ASP A 135 -6.66 -3.48 -1.57
C ASP A 135 -6.18 -2.15 -2.19
N VAL A 136 -4.86 -1.95 -2.19
CA VAL A 136 -4.23 -0.80 -2.85
C VAL A 136 -4.56 -0.73 -4.34
N TYR A 137 -4.81 -1.86 -5.02
CA TYR A 137 -5.25 -1.85 -6.41
C TYR A 137 -6.66 -1.29 -6.58
N THR A 138 -7.56 -1.48 -5.61
CA THR A 138 -8.87 -0.84 -5.60
C THR A 138 -8.72 0.67 -5.45
N TRP A 139 -7.85 1.12 -4.53
CA TRP A 139 -7.47 2.53 -4.43
C TRP A 139 -6.89 3.07 -5.75
N LYS A 140 -5.95 2.37 -6.38
CA LYS A 140 -5.32 2.77 -7.65
C LYS A 140 -6.37 2.92 -8.75
N LEU A 141 -7.25 1.94 -8.91
CA LEU A 141 -8.33 1.97 -9.90
C LEU A 141 -9.19 3.23 -9.72
N LEU A 142 -9.62 3.52 -8.48
CA LEU A 142 -10.46 4.68 -8.17
C LEU A 142 -9.69 6.00 -8.37
N ARG A 143 -8.50 6.12 -7.78
CA ARG A 143 -7.78 7.39 -7.62
C ARG A 143 -6.86 7.75 -8.77
N ARG A 144 -6.29 6.75 -9.45
CA ARG A 144 -5.29 6.94 -10.51
C ARG A 144 -5.89 6.64 -11.89
N ASP A 145 -6.66 5.56 -12.02
CA ASP A 145 -7.12 5.13 -13.35
C ASP A 145 -8.44 5.80 -13.74
N MET A 146 -9.40 5.84 -12.81
CA MET A 146 -10.69 6.51 -13.00
C MET A 146 -10.66 7.99 -12.62
N GLY A 147 -9.60 8.45 -11.95
CA GLY A 147 -9.42 9.86 -11.57
C GLY A 147 -10.46 10.38 -10.58
N ARG A 148 -11.08 9.51 -9.78
CA ARG A 148 -12.12 9.91 -8.81
C ARG A 148 -11.54 10.81 -7.73
N PRO A 149 -12.23 11.90 -7.34
CA PRO A 149 -11.94 12.62 -6.11
C PRO A 149 -11.85 11.70 -4.89
N ARG A 150 -11.11 12.12 -3.86
CA ARG A 150 -10.81 11.26 -2.70
C ARG A 150 -12.07 10.84 -1.95
N ASP A 151 -12.96 11.79 -1.69
CA ASP A 151 -14.26 11.59 -1.06
C ASP A 151 -15.14 10.61 -1.86
N GLU A 152 -15.23 10.75 -3.17
CA GLU A 152 -15.95 9.80 -4.03
C GLU A 152 -15.34 8.39 -3.96
N ALA A 153 -14.02 8.28 -3.95
CA ALA A 153 -13.32 7.01 -3.88
C ALA A 153 -13.48 6.32 -2.50
N GLU A 154 -13.41 7.09 -1.40
CA GLU A 154 -13.70 6.61 -0.05
C GLU A 154 -15.15 6.13 0.07
N ALA A 155 -16.11 6.91 -0.46
CA ALA A 155 -17.52 6.52 -0.49
C ALA A 155 -17.73 5.22 -1.29
N THR A 156 -17.03 5.06 -2.42
CA THR A 156 -17.11 3.85 -3.24
C THR A 156 -16.58 2.62 -2.51
N MET A 157 -15.42 2.73 -1.86
CA MET A 157 -14.84 1.62 -1.08
C MET A 157 -15.72 1.27 0.13
N THR A 158 -16.24 2.29 0.83
CA THR A 158 -17.18 2.11 1.94
C THR A 158 -18.43 1.34 1.49
N MET A 159 -19.03 1.74 0.36
CA MET A 159 -20.19 1.05 -0.21
C MET A 159 -19.88 -0.41 -0.53
N MET A 160 -18.73 -0.71 -1.13
CA MET A 160 -18.34 -2.10 -1.39
C MET A 160 -18.19 -2.93 -0.11
N ILE A 161 -17.56 -2.37 0.93
CA ILE A 161 -17.38 -3.06 2.21
C ILE A 161 -18.72 -3.34 2.89
N GLU A 162 -19.59 -2.33 2.96
CA GLU A 162 -20.91 -2.48 3.58
C GLU A 162 -21.77 -3.49 2.81
N ALA A 163 -21.79 -3.43 1.47
CA ALA A 163 -22.53 -4.40 0.66
C ALA A 163 -22.02 -5.84 0.84
N LEU A 164 -20.71 -6.03 0.97
CA LEU A 164 -20.11 -7.34 1.25
C LEU A 164 -20.49 -7.86 2.64
N LEU A 165 -20.56 -6.99 3.65
CA LEU A 165 -20.95 -7.35 5.01
C LEU A 165 -22.46 -7.60 5.16
N GLU A 166 -23.30 -6.86 4.44
CA GLU A 166 -24.75 -7.04 4.44
C GLU A 166 -25.17 -8.29 3.66
N GLY A 167 -24.48 -8.61 2.57
CA GLY A 167 -24.71 -9.81 1.78
C GLY A 167 -24.05 -11.08 2.32
N ALA A 168 -23.38 -11.00 3.48
CA ALA A 168 -22.58 -12.07 4.10
C ALA A 168 -23.41 -13.13 4.85
#